data_AF-A0AAE1CW67-F1
#
_entry.id   AF-A0AAE1CW67-F1
#
_cell.length_a   1.000
_cell.length_b   1.000
_cell.length_c   1.000
_cell.angle_alpha   90.00
_cell.angle_beta   90.00
_cell.angle_gamma   90.00
#
_symmetry.space_group_name_H-M   'P 1'
#
loop_
_entity.id
_entity.type
_entity.pdbx_description
1 polymer ?
#
loop_
_entity_poly.entity_id
_entity_poly.type
_entity_poly.pdbx_seq_one_letter_code
_entity_poly.pdbx_strand_id
1 'polypeptide(L)'
;MSIQTADGGLEGISRCACAHLYQPARKSHWNSSVYDLCEPIMSLKIFASLAVLALVVALAVADDPVADTEEFDNEWDGDLSFECPSGKVLGSVYSVHDNSKEDRRWRLGCKKAPSGAKPKTCTWTDDYINTWDEPISFMCPANYVLTGINSTHSNAAEDRRMKMKCCRKSEVKTLNCKMTPYLNDWDAVLDYTVPKSKVITGWFSVHANSKEDRRHKLIVCSYKSK
;
A
#
# COMPACT_ATOMS: atom_id res chain seq x y z
N MET A 1 8.59 2.74 -65.79
CA MET A 1 9.22 4.07 -65.97
C MET A 1 8.13 5.11 -65.96
N SER A 2 8.33 6.17 -65.18
CA SER A 2 7.53 7.39 -65.03
C SER A 2 6.07 7.32 -64.58
N ILE A 3 5.90 7.80 -63.35
CA ILE A 3 4.67 8.33 -62.75
C ILE A 3 4.32 9.65 -63.43
N GLN A 4 3.04 9.83 -63.77
CA GLN A 4 2.46 11.05 -64.30
C GLN A 4 2.19 12.09 -63.22
N THR A 5 2.46 13.33 -63.61
CA THR A 5 2.23 14.62 -62.98
C THR A 5 0.76 14.97 -62.78
N ALA A 6 0.44 15.80 -61.78
CA ALA A 6 -0.18 17.13 -61.98
C ALA A 6 -0.49 17.80 -60.63
N ASP A 7 0.29 18.84 -60.30
CA ASP A 7 -0.06 19.83 -59.29
C ASP A 7 -0.79 21.01 -59.97
N GLY A 8 -1.92 21.40 -59.40
CA GLY A 8 -2.61 22.69 -59.59
C GLY A 8 -3.35 22.96 -58.28
N GLY A 9 -3.46 24.16 -57.72
CA GLY A 9 -3.27 25.53 -58.17
C GLY A 9 -4.20 26.40 -57.28
N LEU A 10 -3.96 27.71 -57.26
CA LEU A 10 -4.81 28.82 -56.77
C LEU A 10 -4.40 29.52 -55.45
N GLU A 11 -3.55 30.54 -55.65
CA GLU A 11 -3.72 31.99 -55.34
C GLU A 11 -4.56 32.48 -54.15
N GLY A 12 -3.99 33.47 -53.42
CA GLY A 12 -4.74 34.39 -52.57
C GLY A 12 -3.85 35.24 -51.64
N ILE A 13 -3.48 36.44 -52.08
CA ILE A 13 -2.61 37.40 -51.38
C ILE A 13 -3.48 38.47 -50.67
N SER A 14 -3.03 38.94 -49.50
CA SER A 14 -2.95 40.37 -49.08
C SER A 14 -3.96 40.99 -48.06
N ARG A 15 -3.34 41.40 -46.92
CA ARG A 15 -3.48 42.66 -46.12
C ARG A 15 -4.36 42.75 -44.85
N CYS A 16 -3.64 42.94 -43.74
CA CYS A 16 -3.72 43.98 -42.70
C CYS A 16 -5.07 44.45 -42.10
N ALA A 17 -5.19 44.41 -40.76
CA ALA A 17 -5.18 45.62 -39.90
C ALA A 17 -5.15 45.26 -38.40
N CYS A 18 -4.39 46.06 -37.63
CA CYS A 18 -4.29 46.05 -36.17
C CYS A 18 -5.43 46.84 -35.51
N ALA A 19 -5.75 46.53 -34.23
CA ALA A 19 -5.88 47.55 -33.19
C ALA A 19 -5.90 46.95 -31.77
N HIS A 20 -4.95 47.43 -30.97
CA HIS A 20 -4.96 47.42 -29.51
C HIS A 20 -6.17 48.18 -28.95
N LEU A 21 -6.64 47.79 -27.76
CA LEU A 21 -7.06 48.79 -26.78
C LEU A 21 -6.49 48.48 -25.38
N TYR A 22 -5.86 49.53 -24.87
CA TYR A 22 -5.14 49.70 -23.62
C TYR A 22 -6.09 50.34 -22.58
N GLN A 23 -5.72 50.24 -21.30
CA GLN A 23 -6.44 50.75 -20.11
C GLN A 23 -6.72 52.27 -20.15
N PRO A 24 -7.51 52.85 -19.20
CA PRO A 24 -6.84 53.34 -17.98
C PRO A 24 -7.70 53.36 -16.68
N ALA A 25 -6.99 53.36 -15.55
CA ALA A 25 -7.46 53.85 -14.26
C ALA A 25 -7.65 55.39 -14.25
N ARG A 26 -8.53 55.93 -13.39
CA ARG A 26 -8.50 57.36 -13.04
C ARG A 26 -9.06 57.68 -11.65
N LYS A 27 -8.36 58.60 -10.97
CA LYS A 27 -8.50 59.15 -9.61
C LYS A 27 -9.50 60.32 -9.51
N SER A 28 -9.93 60.68 -8.29
CA SER A 28 -10.01 62.06 -7.72
C SER A 28 -10.72 61.99 -6.33
N HIS A 29 -10.11 62.34 -5.18
CA HIS A 29 -9.78 63.64 -4.54
C HIS A 29 -10.97 64.56 -4.17
N TRP A 30 -11.13 64.88 -2.87
CA TRP A 30 -11.43 66.18 -2.17
C TRP A 30 -11.50 65.89 -0.62
N ASN A 31 -10.56 66.36 0.22
CA ASN A 31 -10.58 67.55 1.14
C ASN A 31 -11.70 67.49 2.24
N SER A 32 -11.55 67.75 3.55
CA SER A 32 -10.77 68.77 4.31
C SER A 32 -10.89 68.56 5.85
N SER A 33 -9.98 69.19 6.62
CA SER A 33 -10.10 69.73 8.00
C SER A 33 -10.22 68.78 9.22
N VAL A 34 -9.16 68.64 10.05
CA VAL A 34 -8.79 69.44 11.26
C VAL A 34 -9.85 69.44 12.37
N TYR A 35 -9.59 68.71 13.46
CA TYR A 35 -9.88 69.12 14.84
C TYR A 35 -8.80 68.60 15.79
N ASP A 36 -8.56 69.45 16.78
CA ASP A 36 -7.41 69.60 17.67
C ASP A 36 -7.70 68.99 19.06
N LEU A 37 -6.62 68.67 19.77
CA LEU A 37 -6.43 68.68 21.24
C LEU A 37 -7.25 67.72 22.15
N CYS A 38 -6.55 66.94 22.98
CA CYS A 38 -6.33 67.24 24.42
C CYS A 38 -5.70 66.02 25.15
N GLU A 39 -4.49 66.17 25.69
CA GLU A 39 -4.01 65.32 26.80
C GLU A 39 -4.57 65.82 28.15
N PRO A 40 -4.62 64.97 29.19
CA PRO A 40 -3.70 65.25 30.30
C PRO A 40 -3.09 64.03 31.02
N ILE A 41 -1.78 64.17 31.29
CA ILE A 41 -1.11 64.09 32.61
C ILE A 41 -1.09 62.75 33.36
N MET A 42 0.12 62.17 33.36
CA MET A 42 0.84 61.45 34.42
C MET A 42 0.05 60.85 35.60
N SER A 43 0.19 59.54 35.76
CA SER A 43 0.54 58.98 37.08
C SER A 43 1.51 57.82 36.92
N LEU A 44 2.78 58.12 37.21
CA LEU A 44 3.86 57.16 37.31
C LEU A 44 3.73 56.42 38.64
N LYS A 45 3.38 55.12 38.60
CA LYS A 45 3.66 54.22 39.72
C LYS A 45 4.60 53.12 39.25
N ILE A 46 5.86 53.33 39.59
CA ILE A 46 6.90 52.31 39.55
C ILE A 46 6.56 51.27 40.62
N PHE A 47 6.26 50.04 40.20
CA PHE A 47 6.59 48.86 40.99
C PHE A 47 7.32 47.91 40.05
N ALA A 48 8.64 47.88 40.20
CA ALA A 48 9.45 46.76 39.74
C ALA A 48 8.98 45.50 40.49
N SER A 49 8.79 44.39 39.79
CA SER A 49 9.46 43.10 40.05
C SER A 49 8.69 41.93 39.45
N LEU A 50 9.42 41.15 38.62
CA LEU A 50 9.32 39.70 38.40
C LEU A 50 7.93 39.05 38.29
N ALA A 51 7.50 38.78 37.05
CA ALA A 51 6.93 37.48 36.68
C ALA A 51 6.74 37.41 35.16
N VAL A 52 7.77 36.99 34.44
CA VAL A 52 7.57 36.34 33.14
C VAL A 52 7.01 34.96 33.46
N LEU A 53 5.71 34.75 33.25
CA LEU A 53 5.17 33.39 33.17
C LEU A 53 3.97 33.39 32.21
N ALA A 54 4.27 33.31 30.92
CA ALA A 54 3.33 32.80 29.95
C ALA A 54 3.09 31.32 30.28
N LEU A 55 2.07 31.03 31.09
CA LEU A 55 1.64 29.66 31.35
C LEU A 55 0.75 29.22 30.19
N VAL A 56 1.35 29.00 29.02
CA VAL A 56 0.76 28.13 28.01
C VAL A 56 0.92 26.72 28.55
N VAL A 57 -0.10 26.22 29.26
CA VAL A 57 -0.21 24.79 29.54
C VAL A 57 -0.57 24.10 28.23
N ALA A 58 0.42 23.99 27.34
CA ALA A 58 0.45 22.92 26.36
C ALA A 58 0.76 21.66 27.17
N LEU A 59 -0.28 21.00 27.66
CA LEU A 59 -0.16 19.58 27.95
C LEU A 59 0.13 18.94 26.61
N ALA A 60 1.41 18.69 26.38
CA ALA A 60 1.88 17.83 25.34
C ALA A 60 1.06 16.54 25.43
N VAL A 61 0.22 16.31 24.43
CA VAL A 61 -0.03 14.92 24.02
C VAL A 61 1.37 14.40 23.71
N ALA A 62 1.95 13.68 24.65
CA ALA A 62 2.95 12.70 24.30
C ALA A 62 2.20 11.74 23.38
N ASP A 63 2.33 11.98 22.07
CA ASP A 63 2.22 10.89 21.13
C ASP A 63 3.34 9.95 21.56
N ASP A 64 3.00 9.00 22.43
CA ASP A 64 3.87 7.86 22.67
C ASP A 64 4.27 7.36 21.28
N PRO A 65 5.57 7.19 20.99
CA PRO A 65 5.93 6.41 19.84
C PRO A 65 5.30 5.05 20.12
N VAL A 66 4.18 4.76 19.44
CA VAL A 66 3.69 3.41 19.30
C VAL A 66 4.85 2.71 18.62
N ALA A 67 5.71 2.10 19.45
CA ALA A 67 6.60 1.06 19.00
C ALA A 67 5.65 0.06 18.38
N ASP A 68 5.60 0.06 17.06
CA ASP A 68 4.88 -0.92 16.27
C ASP A 68 5.59 -2.24 16.55
N THR A 69 5.24 -2.86 17.68
CA THR A 69 5.45 -4.27 17.88
C THR A 69 4.48 -4.90 16.90
N GLU A 70 4.91 -4.93 15.63
CA GLU A 70 4.17 -5.46 14.50
C GLU A 70 3.69 -6.87 14.87
N GLU A 71 2.43 -6.96 15.30
CA GLU A 71 1.85 -8.15 15.92
C GLU A 71 1.72 -9.27 14.87
N PHE A 72 1.89 -10.52 15.30
CA PHE A 72 1.66 -11.67 14.42
C PHE A 72 0.15 -11.91 14.27
N ASP A 73 -0.28 -12.35 13.08
CA ASP A 73 -1.69 -12.68 12.77
C ASP A 73 -2.16 -13.98 13.46
N ASN A 74 -1.28 -14.70 14.13
CA ASN A 74 -1.58 -15.88 14.91
C ASN A 74 -0.58 -16.09 16.05
N GLU A 75 -1.03 -16.82 17.07
CA GLU A 75 -0.17 -17.36 18.13
C GLU A 75 0.44 -18.70 17.73
N TRP A 76 1.46 -19.14 18.48
CA TRP A 76 2.00 -20.49 18.38
C TRP A 76 0.92 -21.55 18.62
N ASP A 77 0.99 -22.64 17.87
CA ASP A 77 0.04 -23.76 17.89
C ASP A 77 -1.40 -23.35 17.54
N GLY A 78 -1.60 -22.08 17.17
CA GLY A 78 -2.90 -21.46 16.92
C GLY A 78 -3.23 -21.35 15.44
N ASP A 79 -4.53 -21.28 15.17
CA ASP A 79 -5.04 -21.06 13.82
C ASP A 79 -4.67 -19.66 13.30
N LEU A 80 -4.43 -19.58 11.99
CA LEU A 80 -4.28 -18.33 11.26
C LEU A 80 -5.57 -18.04 10.50
N SER A 81 -6.08 -16.81 10.59
CA SER A 81 -7.21 -16.36 9.78
C SER A 81 -6.96 -14.92 9.29
N PHE A 82 -6.37 -14.81 8.11
CA PHE A 82 -5.98 -13.53 7.53
C PHE A 82 -6.70 -13.26 6.22
N GLU A 83 -7.24 -12.05 6.08
CA GLU A 83 -7.80 -11.57 4.84
C GLU A 83 -7.52 -10.09 4.61
N CYS A 84 -7.09 -9.75 3.40
CA CYS A 84 -6.96 -8.37 3.00
C CYS A 84 -8.31 -7.67 2.85
N PRO A 85 -8.41 -6.39 3.26
CA PRO A 85 -9.59 -5.57 3.00
C PRO A 85 -10.01 -5.59 1.52
N SER A 86 -11.31 -5.45 1.26
CA SER A 86 -11.88 -5.54 -0.10
C SER A 86 -11.11 -4.69 -1.13
N GLY A 87 -10.68 -5.31 -2.23
CA GLY A 87 -9.93 -4.65 -3.30
C GLY A 87 -8.43 -4.46 -3.04
N LYS A 88 -7.92 -4.85 -1.87
CA LYS A 88 -6.49 -5.03 -1.61
C LYS A 88 -6.05 -6.45 -1.94
N VAL A 89 -4.74 -6.64 -2.04
CA VAL A 89 -4.09 -7.91 -2.36
C VAL A 89 -2.96 -8.16 -1.37
N LEU A 90 -2.53 -9.41 -1.24
CA LEU A 90 -1.38 -9.75 -0.41
C LEU A 90 -0.12 -9.02 -0.91
N GLY A 91 0.56 -8.34 0.00
CA GLY A 91 1.60 -7.36 -0.26
C GLY A 91 2.93 -7.65 0.44
N SER A 92 2.89 -8.34 1.56
CA SER A 92 4.07 -8.91 2.21
C SER A 92 3.70 -10.22 2.90
N VAL A 93 4.72 -11.07 3.06
CA VAL A 93 4.67 -12.31 3.81
C VAL A 93 5.87 -12.30 4.72
N TYR A 94 5.63 -12.29 6.03
CA TYR A 94 6.65 -12.43 7.05
C TYR A 94 6.29 -13.63 7.93
N SER A 95 7.28 -14.46 8.29
CA SER A 95 7.06 -15.58 9.19
C SER A 95 8.34 -15.98 9.92
N VAL A 96 8.18 -16.36 11.19
CA VAL A 96 9.26 -16.89 12.04
C VAL A 96 8.85 -18.27 12.54
N HIS A 97 9.84 -19.15 12.69
CA HIS A 97 9.70 -20.50 13.26
C HIS A 97 10.31 -20.52 14.67
N ASP A 98 9.81 -21.41 15.53
CA ASP A 98 10.34 -21.65 16.87
C ASP A 98 10.48 -23.15 17.11
N ASN A 99 11.71 -23.61 17.36
CA ASN A 99 12.01 -25.05 17.54
C ASN A 99 11.44 -25.67 18.82
N SER A 100 10.98 -24.88 19.80
CA SER A 100 10.30 -25.47 20.96
C SER A 100 8.83 -25.74 20.67
N LYS A 101 8.26 -24.98 19.74
CA LYS A 101 6.88 -25.11 19.28
C LYS A 101 6.75 -25.94 18.02
N GLU A 102 7.82 -26.01 17.26
CA GLU A 102 7.88 -26.59 15.91
C GLU A 102 6.76 -26.04 15.02
N ASP A 103 6.56 -24.73 15.12
CA ASP A 103 5.46 -24.03 14.49
C ASP A 103 5.94 -22.70 13.89
N ARG A 104 5.16 -22.12 12.99
CA ARG A 104 5.39 -20.81 12.38
C ARG A 104 4.31 -19.79 12.74
N ARG A 105 4.72 -18.63 13.25
CA ARG A 105 3.84 -17.44 13.29
C ARG A 105 3.96 -16.63 12.01
N TRP A 106 2.85 -16.03 11.61
CA TRP A 106 2.71 -15.32 10.35
C TRP A 106 2.38 -13.85 10.61
N ARG A 107 2.96 -12.98 9.80
CA ARG A 107 2.57 -11.58 9.71
C ARG A 107 2.44 -11.22 8.23
N LEU A 108 1.22 -10.94 7.82
CA LEU A 108 0.81 -10.80 6.44
C LEU A 108 0.39 -9.35 6.21
N GLY A 109 0.94 -8.74 5.17
CA GLY A 109 0.64 -7.36 4.83
C GLY A 109 -0.22 -7.25 3.59
N CYS A 110 -1.09 -6.25 3.57
CA CYS A 110 -1.92 -5.96 2.41
C CYS A 110 -1.46 -4.70 1.69
N LYS A 111 -1.58 -4.71 0.37
CA LYS A 111 -1.33 -3.53 -0.46
C LYS A 111 -2.44 -3.27 -1.46
N LYS A 112 -2.45 -2.05 -2.02
CA LYS A 112 -3.33 -1.72 -3.16
C LYS A 112 -2.96 -2.61 -4.35
N ALA A 113 -3.96 -3.15 -5.03
CA ALA A 113 -3.72 -3.87 -6.28
C ALA A 113 -3.07 -2.93 -7.32
N PRO A 114 -2.13 -3.44 -8.15
CA PRO A 114 -1.53 -2.65 -9.23
C PRO A 114 -2.58 -2.01 -10.14
N SER A 115 -2.26 -0.82 -10.67
CA SER A 115 -3.13 -0.05 -11.57
C SER A 115 -4.55 0.23 -11.05
N GLY A 116 -4.79 0.12 -9.73
CA GLY A 116 -6.10 0.37 -9.13
C GLY A 116 -7.15 -0.70 -9.40
N ALA A 117 -6.76 -1.92 -9.79
CA ALA A 117 -7.66 -2.99 -10.24
C ALA A 117 -8.79 -3.38 -9.26
N LYS A 118 -8.56 -3.31 -7.94
CA LYS A 118 -9.54 -3.63 -6.88
C LYS A 118 -10.29 -4.97 -7.14
N PRO A 119 -9.63 -6.13 -7.04
CA PRO A 119 -10.29 -7.44 -7.18
C PRO A 119 -11.34 -7.67 -6.08
N LYS A 120 -12.52 -8.14 -6.45
CA LYS A 120 -13.68 -8.30 -5.54
C LYS A 120 -14.45 -9.60 -5.70
N THR A 121 -14.34 -10.28 -6.84
CA THR A 121 -14.95 -11.61 -7.02
C THR A 121 -14.00 -12.63 -6.43
N CYS A 122 -14.36 -13.17 -5.27
CA CYS A 122 -13.47 -13.98 -4.46
C CYS A 122 -14.04 -15.37 -4.19
N THR A 123 -13.14 -16.34 -4.03
CA THR A 123 -13.45 -17.67 -3.53
C THR A 123 -12.34 -18.12 -2.60
N TRP A 124 -12.71 -18.79 -1.51
CA TRP A 124 -11.78 -19.63 -0.78
C TRP A 124 -11.63 -20.95 -1.52
N THR A 125 -10.54 -21.68 -1.23
CA THR A 125 -10.47 -23.11 -1.54
C THR A 125 -11.50 -23.86 -0.71
N ASP A 126 -12.16 -24.85 -1.30
CA ASP A 126 -13.21 -25.62 -0.62
C ASP A 126 -12.65 -26.36 0.60
N ASP A 127 -11.46 -26.94 0.45
CA ASP A 127 -10.71 -27.61 1.51
C ASP A 127 -9.27 -27.09 1.63
N TYR A 128 -8.52 -27.65 2.58
CA TYR A 128 -7.09 -27.45 2.74
C TYR A 128 -6.35 -27.89 1.47
N ILE A 129 -5.39 -27.08 1.03
CA ILE A 129 -4.63 -27.32 -0.20
C ILE A 129 -3.49 -28.32 -0.03
N ASN A 130 -3.28 -28.79 1.20
CA ASN A 130 -2.30 -29.79 1.59
C ASN A 130 -2.79 -30.60 2.80
N THR A 131 -2.19 -31.77 2.98
CA THR A 131 -2.22 -32.54 4.23
C THR A 131 -0.96 -32.21 5.05
N TRP A 132 -0.91 -32.67 6.31
CA TRP A 132 0.30 -32.65 7.13
C TRP A 132 1.47 -33.34 6.42
N ASP A 133 2.69 -32.85 6.65
CA ASP A 133 3.98 -33.28 6.08
C ASP A 133 4.08 -33.19 4.56
N GLU A 134 2.97 -32.97 3.87
CA GLU A 134 2.92 -32.93 2.43
C GLU A 134 3.25 -31.53 1.88
N PRO A 135 3.81 -31.46 0.67
CA PRO A 135 4.07 -30.18 0.01
C PRO A 135 2.82 -29.36 -0.22
N ILE A 136 2.99 -28.04 -0.18
CA ILE A 136 2.02 -27.12 -0.76
C ILE A 136 2.38 -26.95 -2.23
N SER A 137 1.41 -27.16 -3.13
CA SER A 137 1.57 -26.91 -4.56
C SER A 137 0.30 -26.28 -5.12
N PHE A 138 0.13 -24.97 -4.89
CA PHE A 138 -1.11 -24.28 -5.20
C PHE A 138 -0.92 -23.06 -6.11
N MET A 139 -1.85 -22.91 -7.04
CA MET A 139 -2.00 -21.72 -7.86
C MET A 139 -3.48 -21.36 -7.94
N CYS A 140 -3.79 -20.08 -7.76
CA CYS A 140 -5.13 -19.57 -8.00
C CYS A 140 -5.56 -19.83 -9.46
N PRO A 141 -6.88 -19.90 -9.74
CA PRO A 141 -7.37 -19.94 -11.12
C PRO A 141 -6.85 -18.77 -11.95
N ALA A 142 -6.86 -18.93 -13.28
CA ALA A 142 -6.30 -17.92 -14.18
C ALA A 142 -6.86 -16.51 -13.90
N ASN A 143 -5.96 -15.53 -13.75
CA ASN A 143 -6.24 -14.11 -13.46
C ASN A 143 -6.74 -13.80 -12.05
N TYR A 144 -6.82 -14.79 -11.15
CA TYR A 144 -7.04 -14.56 -9.74
C TYR A 144 -5.70 -14.29 -9.02
N VAL A 145 -5.79 -13.60 -7.90
CA VAL A 145 -4.66 -13.20 -7.04
C VAL A 145 -4.96 -13.58 -5.59
N LEU A 146 -3.93 -13.89 -4.81
CA LEU A 146 -4.07 -14.20 -3.39
C LEU A 146 -4.42 -12.96 -2.58
N THR A 147 -5.42 -13.10 -1.71
CA THR A 147 -5.91 -12.03 -0.83
C THR A 147 -6.16 -12.48 0.60
N GLY A 148 -6.04 -13.77 0.90
CA GLY A 148 -6.28 -14.31 2.23
C GLY A 148 -5.69 -15.69 2.39
N ILE A 149 -5.36 -16.02 3.64
CA ILE A 149 -4.77 -17.28 4.05
C ILE A 149 -5.45 -17.69 5.33
N ASN A 150 -5.87 -18.95 5.41
CA ASN A 150 -6.31 -19.56 6.64
C ASN A 150 -5.44 -20.80 6.88
N SER A 151 -5.07 -21.07 8.11
CA SER A 151 -4.20 -22.19 8.44
C SER A 151 -4.60 -22.78 9.78
N THR A 152 -4.38 -24.08 9.93
CA THR A 152 -4.47 -24.76 11.22
C THR A 152 -3.21 -25.57 11.47
N HIS A 153 -2.82 -25.68 12.74
CA HIS A 153 -1.63 -26.39 13.22
C HIS A 153 -2.00 -27.74 13.85
N SER A 154 -1.07 -28.68 13.87
CA SER A 154 -1.22 -29.95 14.56
C SER A 154 0.05 -30.33 15.30
N ASN A 155 0.02 -30.33 16.64
CA ASN A 155 1.17 -30.73 17.46
C ASN A 155 1.56 -32.21 17.30
N ALA A 156 0.68 -33.06 16.76
CA ALA A 156 1.04 -34.45 16.48
C ALA A 156 1.90 -34.60 15.22
N ALA A 157 1.84 -33.61 14.32
CA ALA A 157 2.59 -33.57 13.08
C ALA A 157 3.62 -32.45 13.05
N GLU A 158 3.53 -31.49 13.99
CA GLU A 158 4.31 -30.26 14.04
C GLU A 158 4.35 -29.52 12.70
N ASP A 159 3.15 -29.35 12.14
CA ASP A 159 2.98 -28.88 10.78
C ASP A 159 1.65 -28.12 10.59
N ARG A 160 1.54 -27.41 9.47
CA ARG A 160 0.39 -26.59 9.09
C ARG A 160 -0.28 -27.03 7.78
N ARG A 161 -1.62 -27.06 7.81
CA ARG A 161 -2.45 -27.11 6.61
C ARG A 161 -2.98 -25.73 6.27
N MET A 162 -3.00 -25.41 4.97
CA MET A 162 -3.36 -24.09 4.49
C MET A 162 -4.66 -24.11 3.66
N LYS A 163 -5.41 -23.01 3.71
CA LYS A 163 -6.47 -22.63 2.76
C LYS A 163 -6.14 -21.26 2.19
N MET A 164 -6.55 -21.04 0.95
CA MET A 164 -6.17 -19.82 0.20
C MET A 164 -7.40 -19.10 -0.31
N LYS A 165 -7.44 -17.77 -0.18
CA LYS A 165 -8.45 -16.92 -0.81
C LYS A 165 -7.91 -16.33 -2.09
N CYS A 166 -8.60 -16.61 -3.19
CA CYS A 166 -8.30 -16.09 -4.51
C CYS A 166 -9.38 -15.08 -4.91
N CYS A 167 -8.99 -13.88 -5.33
CA CYS A 167 -9.90 -12.87 -5.88
C CYS A 167 -9.52 -12.44 -7.30
N ARG A 168 -10.50 -11.99 -8.08
CA ARG A 168 -10.26 -11.37 -9.40
C ARG A 168 -11.02 -10.06 -9.59
N LYS A 169 -10.58 -9.31 -10.57
CA LYS A 169 -11.30 -8.21 -11.22
C LYS A 169 -11.50 -8.57 -12.69
N SER A 170 -12.71 -8.40 -13.22
CA SER A 170 -12.96 -8.55 -14.66
C SER A 170 -12.03 -7.65 -15.48
N GLU A 171 -11.61 -8.11 -16.66
CA GLU A 171 -10.74 -7.36 -17.58
C GLU A 171 -9.31 -7.07 -17.08
N VAL A 172 -8.91 -7.63 -15.94
CA VAL A 172 -7.52 -7.57 -15.45
C VAL A 172 -6.89 -8.95 -15.57
N LYS A 173 -5.66 -9.02 -16.09
CA LYS A 173 -4.93 -10.25 -16.32
C LYS A 173 -3.69 -10.37 -15.46
N THR A 174 -3.36 -11.62 -15.11
CA THR A 174 -2.05 -12.00 -14.55
C THR A 174 -1.12 -12.38 -15.70
N LEU A 175 0.03 -11.71 -15.80
CA LEU A 175 1.00 -11.87 -16.89
C LEU A 175 2.42 -12.00 -16.34
N ASN A 176 3.35 -12.54 -17.13
CA ASN A 176 4.78 -12.58 -16.78
C ASN A 176 5.02 -13.16 -15.38
N CYS A 177 4.37 -14.30 -15.12
CA CYS A 177 4.43 -15.01 -13.85
C CYS A 177 5.78 -15.69 -13.70
N LYS A 178 6.39 -15.56 -12.52
CA LYS A 178 7.65 -16.20 -12.18
C LYS A 178 7.55 -16.79 -10.78
N MET A 179 8.08 -17.99 -10.63
CA MET A 179 8.30 -18.58 -9.32
C MET A 179 9.55 -17.95 -8.70
N THR A 180 9.49 -17.64 -7.41
CA THR A 180 10.67 -17.21 -6.64
C THR A 180 11.60 -18.41 -6.39
N PRO A 181 12.89 -18.17 -6.05
CA PRO A 181 13.64 -19.16 -5.27
C PRO A 181 12.96 -19.40 -3.90
N TYR A 182 13.48 -20.34 -3.11
CA TYR A 182 13.05 -20.45 -1.71
C TYR A 182 13.30 -19.12 -1.00
N LEU A 183 12.28 -18.65 -0.28
CA LEU A 183 12.27 -17.36 0.39
C LEU A 183 12.83 -17.43 1.82
N ASN A 184 13.02 -18.65 2.33
CA ASN A 184 13.64 -18.95 3.60
C ASN A 184 14.39 -20.29 3.51
N ASP A 185 15.35 -20.48 4.42
CA ASP A 185 15.86 -21.81 4.75
C ASP A 185 15.09 -22.40 5.94
N TRP A 186 15.39 -23.64 6.33
CA TRP A 186 14.83 -24.25 7.55
C TRP A 186 15.17 -23.43 8.78
N ASP A 187 14.22 -23.34 9.72
CA ASP A 187 14.32 -22.65 11.01
C ASP A 187 14.55 -21.13 10.84
N ALA A 188 14.56 -20.64 9.60
CA ALA A 188 14.89 -19.28 9.25
C ALA A 188 13.64 -18.43 9.00
N VAL A 189 13.83 -17.12 9.18
CA VAL A 189 12.82 -16.12 8.88
C VAL A 189 12.50 -16.12 7.39
N LEU A 190 11.20 -16.09 7.08
CA LEU A 190 10.69 -15.70 5.79
C LEU A 190 10.35 -14.22 5.85
N ASP A 191 10.96 -13.40 5.01
CA ASP A 191 10.61 -11.98 4.86
C ASP A 191 10.56 -11.62 3.37
N TYR A 192 9.35 -11.44 2.86
CA TYR A 192 9.14 -11.13 1.45
C TYR A 192 8.13 -10.01 1.25
N THR A 193 8.58 -8.93 0.63
CA THR A 193 7.72 -7.83 0.18
C THR A 193 7.46 -7.92 -1.32
N VAL A 194 6.19 -7.96 -1.72
CA VAL A 194 5.77 -8.09 -3.12
C VAL A 194 6.01 -6.77 -3.86
N PRO A 195 6.80 -6.74 -4.96
CA PRO A 195 7.05 -5.52 -5.71
C PRO A 195 5.77 -4.77 -6.11
N LYS A 196 5.77 -3.44 -6.08
CA LYS A 196 4.56 -2.60 -6.28
C LYS A 196 3.72 -2.97 -7.51
N SER A 197 4.35 -3.37 -8.61
CA SER A 197 3.70 -3.76 -9.89
C SER A 197 3.30 -5.23 -9.99
N LYS A 198 3.54 -6.03 -8.95
CA LYS A 198 3.34 -7.47 -8.92
C LYS A 198 2.28 -7.88 -7.89
N VAL A 199 1.76 -9.08 -8.06
CA VAL A 199 0.80 -9.76 -7.17
C VAL A 199 1.25 -11.21 -6.98
N ILE A 200 0.85 -11.82 -5.87
CA ILE A 200 1.05 -13.26 -5.64
C ILE A 200 -0.16 -14.01 -6.21
N THR A 201 0.09 -15.09 -6.95
CA THR A 201 -0.96 -15.94 -7.54
C THR A 201 -0.82 -17.41 -7.18
N GLY A 202 0.27 -17.81 -6.54
CA GLY A 202 0.50 -19.19 -6.13
C GLY A 202 1.48 -19.27 -4.96
N TRP A 203 1.40 -20.37 -4.23
CA TRP A 203 2.16 -20.66 -3.03
C TRP A 203 2.65 -22.10 -3.10
N PHE A 204 3.94 -22.30 -2.85
CA PHE A 204 4.58 -23.61 -2.87
C PHE A 204 5.40 -23.77 -1.60
N SER A 205 5.43 -24.97 -1.06
CA SER A 205 6.17 -25.27 0.15
C SER A 205 6.60 -26.71 0.20
N VAL A 206 7.73 -26.97 0.82
CA VAL A 206 8.13 -28.33 1.24
C VAL A 206 8.29 -28.35 2.76
N HIS A 207 8.00 -29.50 3.35
CA HIS A 207 8.16 -29.80 4.77
C HIS A 207 9.37 -30.75 4.97
N ALA A 208 9.98 -30.75 6.15
CA ALA A 208 10.98 -31.74 6.52
C ALA A 208 10.86 -32.13 7.99
N ASN A 209 10.51 -33.39 8.28
CA ASN A 209 10.26 -33.85 9.65
C ASN A 209 11.50 -33.79 10.57
N SER A 210 12.72 -33.85 10.03
CA SER A 210 13.92 -33.61 10.86
C SER A 210 14.06 -32.17 11.37
N LYS A 211 13.21 -31.28 10.86
CA LYS A 211 13.17 -29.85 11.13
C LYS A 211 11.83 -29.39 11.68
N GLU A 212 10.76 -30.16 11.45
CA GLU A 212 9.38 -29.77 11.70
C GLU A 212 9.11 -28.32 11.27
N ASP A 213 9.55 -28.04 10.03
CA ASP A 213 9.53 -26.71 9.45
C ASP A 213 9.27 -26.77 7.95
N ARG A 214 8.89 -25.62 7.39
CA ARG A 214 8.57 -25.41 5.98
C ARG A 214 9.45 -24.35 5.32
N ARG A 215 9.87 -24.65 4.09
CA ARG A 215 10.46 -23.66 3.17
C ARG A 215 9.48 -23.29 2.07
N HIS A 216 9.38 -22.00 1.77
CA HIS A 216 8.34 -21.47 0.92
C HIS A 216 8.86 -20.84 -0.38
N LYS A 217 8.05 -20.94 -1.44
CA LYS A 217 8.19 -20.21 -2.70
C LYS A 217 6.84 -19.62 -3.09
N LEU A 218 6.87 -18.55 -3.86
CA LEU A 218 5.68 -17.87 -4.36
C LEU A 218 5.71 -17.77 -5.89
N ILE A 219 4.55 -17.77 -6.53
CA ILE A 219 4.42 -17.32 -7.91
C ILE A 219 3.97 -15.87 -7.90
N VAL A 220 4.78 -15.01 -8.52
CA VAL A 220 4.50 -13.57 -8.66
C VAL A 220 4.29 -13.17 -10.10
N CYS A 221 3.18 -12.49 -10.37
CA CYS A 221 2.76 -12.06 -11.70
C CYS A 221 2.64 -10.54 -11.77
N SER A 222 2.79 -9.98 -12.97
CA SER A 222 2.26 -8.64 -13.27
C SER A 222 0.73 -8.69 -13.28
N TYR A 223 0.07 -7.64 -12.82
CA TYR A 223 -1.39 -7.53 -12.80
C TYR A 223 -1.83 -6.26 -13.53
N LYS A 224 -2.42 -6.42 -14.71
CA LYS A 224 -2.70 -5.29 -15.62
C LYS A 224 -4.05 -5.44 -16.29
N SER A 225 -4.74 -4.32 -16.47
CA SER A 225 -5.91 -4.26 -17.34
C SER A 225 -5.54 -4.74 -18.75
N LYS A 226 -6.50 -5.35 -19.44
CA LYS A 226 -6.41 -5.61 -20.88
C LYS A 226 -6.21 -4.31 -21.66
#